data_AF-A0AAE5A5I6-F1
#
_entry.id   AF-A0AAE5A5I6-F1
#
_cell.length_a   1.000
_cell.length_b   1.000
_cell.length_c   1.000
_cell.angle_alpha   90.00
_cell.angle_beta   90.00
_cell.angle_gamma   90.00
#
_symmetry.space_group_name_H-M   'P 1'
#
loop_
_entity.id
_entity.type
_entity.pdbx_description
1 polymer ?
#
loop_
_entity_poly.entity_id
_entity_poly.type
_entity_poly.pdbx_seq_one_letter_code
_entity_poly.pdbx_strand_id
1 'polypeptide(L)'
;MLAPERRSRADLAVAAGIALIVTVALVVVWFRSDARGTTSVTAAEPPSALVTALAVPENLDPLWEASSAVPTAPLVAAGAVVTADGGDVVGRDRTSGDELWRYSRDRELCGVTASWDKVVAVYRDERGCSQVTELDGGTGARVAQRSSDADPEVMLSADGTYVTARGNSRLELWRSDLVRTVEYGRVGAPVNPGKQPRSGCTLLDVGSSSSRLAVLERCPGEEGDRLTVMNPSPKDNQEPEEYGSSVLAGVEAGVEGARVLGVSGETTAVYLPGGKSTGPRIGLFDGTGNAVSEYSLTSAVGPDSVTAASSSVVTWWTGSDVVTLGAADLAPRWSFPGALGPGAVMAGSLLVPVDNGIAVLDLSTGARLRTIPVERDPGTGPITTAVAGDLVIEQRGDRITVLR
;
A
#
# COMPACT_ATOMS: atom_id res chain seq x y z
N MET A 1 -24.05 -52.19 26.31
CA MET A 1 -24.87 -51.08 25.79
C MET A 1 -26.31 -51.53 25.85
N LEU A 2 -27.13 -50.89 26.69
CA LEU A 2 -28.57 -51.19 26.79
C LEU A 2 -29.23 -50.99 25.42
N ALA A 3 -30.05 -51.94 24.99
CA ALA A 3 -30.82 -51.81 23.76
C ALA A 3 -31.80 -50.61 23.92
N PRO A 4 -31.82 -49.64 22.98
CA PRO A 4 -32.69 -48.48 23.12
C PRO A 4 -34.16 -48.94 23.18
N GLU A 5 -34.88 -48.40 24.17
CA GLU A 5 -36.18 -48.88 24.66
C GLU A 5 -37.31 -48.86 23.60
N ARG A 6 -37.08 -48.21 22.45
CA ARG A 6 -37.84 -48.38 21.20
C ARG A 6 -36.91 -48.18 19.99
N ARG A 7 -36.40 -49.26 19.39
CA ARG A 7 -35.69 -49.25 18.10
C ARG A 7 -36.67 -49.61 16.98
N SER A 8 -37.46 -48.65 16.49
CA SER A 8 -38.32 -48.91 15.33
C SER A 8 -37.53 -48.83 14.02
N ARG A 9 -38.05 -49.44 12.94
CA ARG A 9 -37.48 -49.28 11.59
C ARG A 9 -37.51 -47.83 11.12
N ALA A 10 -38.50 -47.06 11.58
CA ALA A 10 -38.61 -45.63 11.30
C ALA A 10 -37.45 -44.85 11.97
N ASP A 11 -37.10 -45.16 13.22
CA ASP A 11 -35.99 -44.50 13.90
C ASP A 11 -34.65 -44.75 13.20
N LEU A 12 -34.43 -45.97 12.68
CA LEU A 12 -33.24 -46.29 11.88
C LEU A 12 -33.21 -45.55 10.55
N ALA A 13 -34.35 -45.44 9.85
CA ALA A 13 -34.44 -44.69 8.60
C ALA A 13 -34.22 -43.19 8.80
N VAL A 14 -34.81 -42.62 9.86
CA VAL A 14 -34.61 -41.21 10.26
C VAL A 14 -33.16 -40.97 10.66
N ALA A 15 -32.56 -41.83 11.49
CA ALA A 15 -31.16 -41.70 11.87
C ALA A 15 -30.21 -41.81 10.67
N ALA A 16 -30.46 -42.74 9.74
CA ALA A 16 -29.69 -42.84 8.50
C ALA A 16 -29.86 -41.60 7.61
N GLY A 17 -31.07 -41.05 7.51
CA GLY A 17 -31.34 -39.81 6.80
C GLY A 17 -30.60 -38.61 7.41
N ILE A 18 -30.63 -38.46 8.74
CA ILE A 18 -29.88 -37.40 9.44
C ILE A 18 -28.38 -37.58 9.22
N ALA A 19 -27.85 -38.80 9.36
CA ALA A 19 -26.44 -39.08 9.13
C ALA A 19 -26.00 -38.73 7.70
N LEU A 20 -26.84 -39.05 6.70
CA LEU A 20 -26.61 -38.65 5.31
C LEU A 20 -26.58 -37.12 5.15
N ILE A 21 -27.57 -36.41 5.71
CA ILE A 21 -27.63 -34.95 5.64
C ILE A 21 -26.41 -34.30 6.29
N VAL A 22 -26.02 -34.76 7.49
CA VAL A 22 -24.82 -34.27 8.18
C VAL A 22 -23.57 -34.53 7.35
N THR A 23 -23.44 -35.73 6.75
CA THR A 23 -22.31 -36.07 5.89
C THR A 23 -22.25 -35.15 4.67
N VAL A 24 -23.38 -34.92 3.99
CA VAL A 24 -23.46 -34.00 2.84
C VAL A 24 -23.10 -32.58 3.26
N ALA A 25 -23.61 -32.10 4.41
CA ALA A 25 -23.30 -30.77 4.92
C ALA A 25 -21.80 -30.62 5.22
N LEU A 26 -21.17 -31.60 5.87
CA LEU A 26 -19.73 -31.61 6.14
C LEU A 26 -18.90 -31.58 4.85
N VAL A 27 -19.30 -32.37 3.85
CA VAL A 27 -18.64 -32.39 2.53
C VAL A 27 -18.76 -31.03 1.84
N VAL A 28 -19.95 -30.42 1.83
CA VAL A 28 -20.17 -29.09 1.24
C VAL A 28 -19.35 -28.02 1.97
N VAL A 29 -19.33 -28.04 3.31
CA VAL A 29 -18.52 -27.11 4.11
C VAL A 29 -17.04 -27.29 3.81
N TRP A 30 -16.54 -28.52 3.74
CA TRP A 30 -15.15 -28.79 3.42
C TRP A 30 -14.76 -28.30 2.03
N PHE A 31 -15.58 -28.58 1.01
CA PHE A 31 -15.33 -28.14 -0.37
C PHE A 31 -15.38 -26.62 -0.54
N ARG A 32 -16.17 -25.91 0.28
CA ARG A 32 -16.28 -24.44 0.25
C ARG A 32 -15.44 -23.74 1.32
N SER A 33 -14.63 -24.46 2.09
CA SER A 33 -13.88 -23.87 3.20
C SER A 33 -12.66 -23.10 2.69
N ASP A 34 -12.43 -21.92 3.26
CA ASP A 34 -11.22 -21.13 3.01
C ASP A 34 -9.94 -21.89 3.35
N ALA A 35 -10.01 -22.80 4.33
CA ALA A 35 -8.88 -23.65 4.68
C ALA A 35 -8.47 -24.58 3.53
N ARG A 36 -9.41 -25.09 2.73
CA ARG A 36 -9.13 -25.92 1.56
C ARG A 36 -8.57 -25.09 0.40
N GLY A 37 -9.07 -23.87 0.24
CA GLY A 37 -8.63 -22.92 -0.80
C GLY A 37 -7.30 -22.21 -0.48
N THR A 38 -6.65 -22.53 0.64
CA THR A 38 -5.43 -21.85 1.09
C THR A 38 -4.25 -22.81 1.17
N THR A 39 -3.14 -22.44 0.56
CA THR A 39 -1.82 -23.07 0.77
C THR A 39 -0.97 -22.14 1.64
N SER A 40 -0.40 -22.67 2.71
CA SER A 40 0.45 -21.92 3.65
C SER A 40 1.71 -22.74 3.92
N VAL A 41 2.81 -22.38 3.26
CA VAL A 41 4.14 -22.94 3.45
C VAL A 41 4.98 -21.90 4.17
N THR A 42 5.45 -22.23 5.37
CA THR A 42 6.27 -21.32 6.18
C THR A 42 7.74 -21.73 6.12
N ALA A 43 8.64 -20.74 6.15
CA ALA A 43 10.06 -21.02 6.33
C ALA A 43 10.31 -21.55 7.75
N ALA A 44 11.25 -22.49 7.90
CA ALA A 44 11.61 -23.03 9.21
C ALA A 44 12.35 -22.00 10.07
N GLU A 45 13.15 -21.15 9.43
CA GLU A 45 13.91 -20.08 10.05
C GLU A 45 13.78 -18.81 9.19
N PRO A 46 13.78 -17.61 9.80
CA PRO A 46 13.77 -16.36 9.04
C PRO A 46 15.11 -16.18 8.28
N PRO A 47 15.11 -15.45 7.15
CA PRO A 47 16.34 -15.09 6.47
C PRO A 47 17.22 -14.21 7.35
N SER A 48 18.50 -14.13 6.99
CA SER A 48 19.44 -13.23 7.67
C SER A 48 18.95 -11.77 7.62
N ALA A 49 19.11 -11.05 8.72
CA ALA A 49 18.75 -9.63 8.79
C ALA A 49 19.54 -8.80 7.75
N LEU A 50 18.92 -7.73 7.27
CA LEU A 50 19.57 -6.80 6.36
C LEU A 50 20.67 -6.04 7.09
N VAL A 51 21.83 -5.92 6.43
CA VAL A 51 22.91 -5.05 6.88
C VAL A 51 22.83 -3.78 6.05
N THR A 52 22.68 -2.63 6.69
CA THR A 52 22.64 -1.33 6.01
C THR A 52 23.89 -1.13 5.16
N ALA A 53 23.72 -0.80 3.87
CA ALA A 53 24.84 -0.48 3.00
C ALA A 53 25.59 0.76 3.49
N LEU A 54 26.92 0.65 3.53
CA LEU A 54 27.83 1.74 3.91
C LEU A 54 28.33 2.54 2.70
N ALA A 55 28.13 2.02 1.49
CA ALA A 55 28.49 2.66 0.23
C ALA A 55 27.53 2.21 -0.87
N VAL A 56 27.41 3.03 -1.92
CA VAL A 56 26.71 2.65 -3.14
C VAL A 56 27.65 1.78 -4.00
N PRO A 57 27.19 0.63 -4.53
CA PRO A 57 27.97 -0.20 -5.45
C PRO A 57 28.51 0.57 -6.66
N GLU A 58 29.66 0.16 -7.18
CA GLU A 58 30.25 0.76 -8.40
C GLU A 58 29.59 0.23 -9.67
N ASN A 59 29.14 -1.03 -9.65
CA ASN A 59 28.43 -1.71 -10.72
C ASN A 59 27.19 -2.36 -10.13
N LEU A 60 26.19 -2.63 -10.96
CA LEU A 60 24.96 -3.31 -10.59
C LEU A 60 24.62 -4.34 -11.67
N ASP A 61 24.79 -5.62 -11.34
CA ASP A 61 24.48 -6.72 -12.24
C ASP A 61 23.16 -7.40 -11.82
N PRO A 62 22.32 -7.82 -12.77
CA PRO A 62 21.12 -8.61 -12.45
C PRO A 62 21.48 -9.92 -11.76
N LEU A 63 20.86 -10.17 -10.60
CA LEU A 63 20.95 -11.44 -9.89
C LEU A 63 19.84 -12.39 -10.33
N TRP A 64 18.59 -11.93 -10.24
CA TRP A 64 17.41 -12.72 -10.58
C TRP A 64 16.19 -11.82 -10.85
N GLU A 65 15.19 -12.40 -11.51
CA GLU A 65 13.91 -11.76 -11.79
C GLU A 65 12.75 -12.68 -11.42
N ALA A 66 11.59 -12.08 -11.11
CA ALA A 66 10.36 -12.83 -10.86
C ALA A 66 9.11 -12.01 -11.21
N SER A 67 8.01 -12.68 -11.54
CA SER A 67 6.69 -12.07 -11.67
C SER A 67 6.20 -11.55 -10.32
N SER A 68 5.61 -10.36 -10.33
CA SER A 68 5.07 -9.65 -9.18
C SER A 68 4.08 -8.58 -9.67
N ALA A 69 2.96 -9.01 -10.24
CA ALA A 69 2.00 -8.15 -10.93
C ALA A 69 1.14 -7.28 -10.00
N VAL A 70 0.98 -7.67 -8.73
CA VAL A 70 0.05 -7.00 -7.80
C VAL A 70 0.65 -5.73 -7.15
N PRO A 71 1.87 -5.75 -6.57
CA PRO A 71 2.45 -4.54 -6.01
C PRO A 71 2.99 -3.59 -7.10
N THR A 72 2.88 -2.29 -6.85
CA THR A 72 3.42 -1.24 -7.74
C THR A 72 4.81 -0.75 -7.33
N ALA A 73 5.33 -1.24 -6.20
CA ALA A 73 6.66 -0.97 -5.69
C ALA A 73 7.29 -2.23 -5.09
N PRO A 74 8.63 -2.38 -5.10
CA PRO A 74 9.27 -3.53 -4.50
C PRO A 74 8.97 -3.62 -3.01
N LEU A 75 8.63 -4.83 -2.55
CA LEU A 75 8.34 -5.09 -1.15
C LEU A 75 9.48 -5.88 -0.52
N VAL A 76 9.97 -5.38 0.62
CA VAL A 76 10.99 -6.04 1.44
C VAL A 76 10.49 -6.06 2.87
N ALA A 77 10.42 -7.25 3.47
CA ALA A 77 9.94 -7.44 4.83
C ALA A 77 10.81 -8.45 5.56
N ALA A 78 11.29 -8.10 6.75
CA ALA A 78 12.15 -8.96 7.58
C ALA A 78 13.33 -9.62 6.83
N GLY A 79 13.89 -8.94 5.82
CA GLY A 79 15.03 -9.42 5.03
C GLY A 79 14.71 -10.34 3.85
N ALA A 80 13.43 -10.65 3.59
CA ALA A 80 12.96 -11.31 2.36
C ALA A 80 12.49 -10.29 1.32
N VAL A 81 12.68 -10.62 0.04
CA VAL A 81 12.02 -9.91 -1.08
C VAL A 81 10.65 -10.54 -1.30
N VAL A 82 9.59 -9.74 -1.34
CA VAL A 82 8.22 -10.24 -1.42
C VAL A 82 7.69 -10.00 -2.83
N THR A 83 7.25 -11.07 -3.48
CA THR A 83 6.54 -11.02 -4.77
C THR A 83 5.09 -11.41 -4.58
N ALA A 84 4.19 -10.81 -5.35
CA ALA A 84 2.80 -11.23 -5.37
C ALA A 84 2.17 -11.17 -6.77
N ASP A 85 1.50 -12.25 -7.12
CA ASP A 85 0.88 -12.45 -8.44
C ASP A 85 -0.37 -13.34 -8.29
N GLY A 86 -1.45 -12.98 -8.98
CA GLY A 86 -2.74 -13.66 -8.86
C GLY A 86 -3.28 -13.71 -7.42
N GLY A 87 -3.24 -14.88 -6.79
CA GLY A 87 -3.60 -15.10 -5.39
C GLY A 87 -2.42 -15.42 -4.47
N ASP A 88 -1.20 -15.38 -5.02
CA ASP A 88 0.03 -15.78 -4.35
C ASP A 88 0.76 -14.59 -3.73
N VAL A 89 1.30 -14.81 -2.53
CA VAL A 89 2.25 -13.95 -1.85
C VAL A 89 3.42 -14.82 -1.43
N VAL A 90 4.61 -14.49 -1.92
CA VAL A 90 5.80 -15.34 -1.79
C VAL A 90 6.95 -14.51 -1.26
N GLY A 91 7.57 -14.97 -0.17
CA GLY A 91 8.84 -14.45 0.31
C GLY A 91 9.99 -15.20 -0.32
N ARG A 92 10.92 -14.46 -0.89
CA ARG A 92 12.08 -14.96 -1.63
C ARG A 92 13.37 -14.59 -0.95
N ASP A 93 14.35 -15.47 -1.07
CA ASP A 93 15.73 -15.16 -0.73
C ASP A 93 16.19 -14.01 -1.61
N ARG A 94 16.74 -12.97 -0.99
CA ARG A 94 17.12 -11.75 -1.68
C ARG A 94 18.28 -11.95 -2.67
N THR A 95 19.11 -12.97 -2.48
CA THR A 95 20.30 -13.22 -3.31
C THR A 95 20.03 -14.28 -4.38
N SER A 96 19.40 -15.41 -4.04
CA SER A 96 19.13 -16.48 -5.02
C SER A 96 17.78 -16.37 -5.72
N GLY A 97 16.81 -15.67 -5.12
CA GLY A 97 15.43 -15.63 -5.61
C GLY A 97 14.60 -16.87 -5.26
N ASP A 98 15.19 -17.82 -4.53
CA ASP A 98 14.51 -19.05 -4.10
C ASP A 98 13.34 -18.73 -3.15
N GLU A 99 12.27 -19.50 -3.25
CA GLU A 99 11.12 -19.38 -2.35
C GLU A 99 11.49 -19.84 -0.94
N LEU A 100 11.37 -18.92 0.03
CA LEU A 100 11.51 -19.21 1.46
C LEU A 100 10.18 -19.66 2.06
N TRP A 101 9.11 -18.97 1.68
CA TRP A 101 7.75 -19.22 2.15
C TRP A 101 6.72 -18.77 1.11
N ARG A 102 5.52 -19.33 1.21
CA ARG A 102 4.40 -19.03 0.31
C ARG A 102 3.08 -19.05 1.03
N TYR A 103 2.29 -18.02 0.78
CA TYR A 103 0.89 -17.95 1.12
C TYR A 103 0.08 -17.76 -0.16
N SER A 104 -0.80 -18.72 -0.46
CA SER A 104 -1.61 -18.72 -1.68
C SER A 104 -3.06 -18.95 -1.32
N ARG A 105 -3.96 -18.20 -1.94
CA ARG A 105 -5.41 -18.42 -1.83
C ARG A 105 -6.02 -18.56 -3.22
N ASP A 106 -7.09 -19.33 -3.33
CA ASP A 106 -7.96 -19.45 -4.49
C ASP A 106 -8.87 -18.22 -4.70
N ARG A 107 -8.32 -17.02 -4.48
CA ARG A 107 -9.01 -15.74 -4.51
C ARG A 107 -8.12 -14.67 -5.10
N GLU A 108 -8.74 -13.67 -5.73
CA GLU A 108 -8.05 -12.50 -6.24
C GLU A 108 -7.37 -11.73 -5.10
N LEU A 109 -6.07 -11.48 -5.22
CA LEU A 109 -5.34 -10.56 -4.36
C LEU A 109 -5.56 -9.13 -4.85
N CYS A 110 -6.34 -8.36 -4.10
CA CYS A 110 -6.62 -6.96 -4.43
C CYS A 110 -5.40 -6.04 -4.24
N GLY A 111 -4.52 -6.40 -3.32
CA GLY A 111 -3.36 -5.59 -2.99
C GLY A 111 -2.50 -6.26 -1.93
N VAL A 112 -1.22 -5.89 -1.93
CA VAL A 112 -0.25 -6.30 -0.93
C VAL A 112 0.64 -5.10 -0.57
N THR A 113 0.99 -4.98 0.70
CA THR A 113 1.96 -4.00 1.18
C THR A 113 2.82 -4.59 2.29
N ALA A 114 3.93 -3.94 2.62
CA ALA A 114 4.83 -4.34 3.70
C ALA A 114 4.90 -3.24 4.76
N SER A 115 4.81 -3.63 6.03
CA SER A 115 4.98 -2.75 7.18
C SER A 115 5.29 -3.59 8.42
N TRP A 116 6.02 -3.02 9.39
CA TRP A 116 6.32 -3.68 10.68
C TRP A 116 7.05 -5.04 10.56
N ASP A 117 7.90 -5.21 9.54
CA ASP A 117 8.51 -6.50 9.18
C ASP A 117 7.51 -7.60 8.81
N LYS A 118 6.29 -7.19 8.41
CA LYS A 118 5.20 -8.06 8.01
C LYS A 118 4.71 -7.70 6.61
N VAL A 119 3.98 -8.64 6.02
CA VAL A 119 3.30 -8.48 4.74
C VAL A 119 1.80 -8.49 4.99
N VAL A 120 1.10 -7.46 4.53
CA VAL A 120 -0.36 -7.33 4.64
C VAL A 120 -0.95 -7.62 3.26
N ALA A 121 -1.62 -8.77 3.14
CA ALA A 121 -2.25 -9.24 1.91
C ALA A 121 -3.78 -9.09 2.00
N VAL A 122 -4.40 -8.45 1.02
CA VAL A 122 -5.84 -8.18 0.98
C VAL A 122 -6.47 -8.93 -0.18
N TYR A 123 -7.39 -9.83 0.14
CA TYR A 123 -8.09 -10.68 -0.82
C TYR A 123 -9.55 -10.28 -0.99
N ARG A 124 -10.07 -10.52 -2.19
CA ARG A 124 -11.48 -10.28 -2.54
C ARG A 124 -12.41 -11.34 -1.93
N ASP A 125 -13.58 -10.91 -1.47
CA ASP A 125 -14.74 -11.77 -1.25
C ASP A 125 -16.05 -11.03 -1.59
N GLU A 126 -17.20 -11.59 -1.21
CA GLU A 126 -18.53 -11.03 -1.48
C GLU A 126 -18.75 -9.61 -0.90
N ARG A 127 -17.89 -9.16 0.02
CA ARG A 127 -17.90 -7.82 0.64
C ARG A 127 -16.85 -6.87 0.05
N GLY A 128 -16.29 -7.20 -1.13
CA GLY A 128 -15.19 -6.46 -1.76
C GLY A 128 -13.81 -6.97 -1.33
N CYS A 129 -12.80 -6.10 -1.35
CA CYS A 129 -11.43 -6.39 -0.90
C CYS A 129 -11.34 -6.45 0.63
N SER A 130 -11.98 -7.45 1.21
CA SER A 130 -12.33 -7.51 2.62
C SER A 130 -11.40 -8.34 3.48
N GLN A 131 -10.76 -9.36 2.90
CA GLN A 131 -10.11 -10.43 3.64
C GLN A 131 -8.63 -10.13 3.78
N VAL A 132 -8.24 -9.64 4.95
CA VAL A 132 -6.88 -9.22 5.23
C VAL A 132 -6.17 -10.31 6.01
N THR A 133 -4.99 -10.70 5.53
CA THR A 133 -4.08 -11.59 6.25
C THR A 133 -2.74 -10.90 6.40
N GLU A 134 -2.29 -10.80 7.63
CA GLU A 134 -0.94 -10.35 7.97
C GLU A 134 -0.03 -11.58 8.12
N LEU A 135 1.08 -11.56 7.41
CA LEU A 135 2.10 -12.60 7.38
C LEU A 135 3.39 -12.05 7.97
N ASP A 136 4.07 -12.84 8.79
CA ASP A 136 5.46 -12.56 9.17
C ASP A 136 6.33 -12.50 7.92
N GLY A 137 7.07 -11.41 7.70
CA GLY A 137 7.80 -11.19 6.45
C GLY A 137 8.94 -12.18 6.23
N GLY A 138 9.50 -12.73 7.30
CA GLY A 138 10.66 -13.63 7.23
C GLY A 138 10.25 -15.08 7.03
N THR A 139 9.12 -15.49 7.64
CA THR A 139 8.70 -16.89 7.68
C THR A 139 7.41 -17.18 6.94
N GLY A 140 6.61 -16.17 6.58
CA GLY A 140 5.30 -16.35 5.98
C GLY A 140 4.24 -16.88 6.95
N ALA A 141 4.55 -16.98 8.24
CA ALA A 141 3.59 -17.42 9.24
C ALA A 141 2.45 -16.39 9.41
N ARG A 142 1.20 -16.85 9.46
CA ARG A 142 0.04 -15.97 9.70
C ARG A 142 0.11 -15.38 11.11
N VAL A 143 0.03 -14.06 11.22
CA VAL A 143 0.11 -13.32 12.49
C VAL A 143 -1.27 -12.85 12.94
N ALA A 144 -1.97 -12.13 12.08
CA ALA A 144 -3.29 -11.60 12.34
C ALA A 144 -4.16 -11.70 11.08
N GLN A 145 -5.48 -11.77 11.28
CA GLN A 145 -6.44 -11.77 10.19
C GLN A 145 -7.65 -10.93 10.56
N ARG A 146 -8.25 -10.28 9.57
CA ARG A 146 -9.54 -9.62 9.73
C ARG A 146 -10.37 -9.71 8.46
N SER A 147 -11.67 -9.48 8.61
CA SER A 147 -12.56 -9.26 7.49
C SER A 147 -13.41 -8.03 7.75
N SER A 148 -13.64 -7.21 6.72
CA SER A 148 -14.40 -5.96 6.84
C SER A 148 -15.15 -5.65 5.55
N ASP A 149 -16.23 -4.86 5.63
CA ASP A 149 -16.81 -4.30 4.40
C ASP A 149 -15.76 -3.42 3.71
N ALA A 150 -15.61 -3.57 2.40
CA ALA A 150 -14.63 -2.83 1.62
C ALA A 150 -15.18 -2.52 0.22
N ASP A 151 -14.48 -1.66 -0.51
CA ASP A 151 -14.77 -1.50 -1.92
C ASP A 151 -14.26 -2.71 -2.74
N PRO A 152 -14.79 -2.92 -3.95
CA PRO A 152 -14.31 -3.98 -4.83
C PRO A 152 -12.84 -3.84 -5.22
N GLU A 153 -12.30 -2.62 -5.17
CA GLU A 153 -10.90 -2.28 -5.43
C GLU A 153 -10.39 -1.36 -4.32
N VAL A 154 -9.15 -1.57 -3.88
CA VAL A 154 -8.51 -0.77 -2.84
C VAL A 154 -7.06 -0.49 -3.20
N MET A 155 -6.58 0.69 -2.82
CA MET A 155 -5.18 1.05 -2.80
C MET A 155 -4.65 0.90 -1.37
N LEU A 156 -3.51 0.24 -1.23
CA LEU A 156 -2.83 0.07 0.05
C LEU A 156 -1.67 1.07 0.17
N SER A 157 -1.53 1.70 1.33
CA SER A 157 -0.37 2.51 1.68
C SER A 157 0.05 2.23 3.12
N ALA A 158 1.32 2.44 3.43
CA ALA A 158 1.87 2.26 4.77
C ALA A 158 2.78 3.43 5.14
N ASP A 159 2.66 3.90 6.38
CA ASP A 159 3.48 5.00 6.92
C ASP A 159 4.47 4.54 8.02
N GLY A 160 4.51 3.23 8.28
CA GLY A 160 5.29 2.60 9.36
C GLY A 160 4.56 2.54 10.71
N THR A 161 3.50 3.31 10.91
CA THR A 161 2.60 3.25 12.07
C THR A 161 1.29 2.56 11.71
N TYR A 162 0.73 2.90 10.56
CA TYR A 162 -0.53 2.42 10.04
C TYR A 162 -0.39 1.85 8.63
N VAL A 163 -1.27 0.90 8.31
CA VAL A 163 -1.60 0.51 6.94
C VAL A 163 -2.99 1.04 6.62
N THR A 164 -3.10 1.75 5.51
CA THR A 164 -4.36 2.27 4.98
C THR A 164 -4.84 1.39 3.86
N ALA A 165 -6.11 1.00 3.87
CA ALA A 165 -6.80 0.44 2.72
C ALA A 165 -7.90 1.41 2.29
N ARG A 166 -7.74 2.01 1.10
CA ARG A 166 -8.65 3.02 0.57
C ARG A 166 -9.27 2.55 -0.73
N GLY A 167 -10.58 2.41 -0.75
CA GLY A 167 -11.37 2.40 -1.98
C GLY A 167 -11.92 3.80 -2.29
N ASN A 168 -12.73 3.90 -3.34
CA ASN A 168 -13.32 5.15 -3.79
C ASN A 168 -14.45 5.67 -2.88
N SER A 169 -15.06 4.83 -2.06
CA SER A 169 -16.20 5.21 -1.20
C SER A 169 -15.96 4.93 0.28
N ARG A 170 -14.94 4.15 0.61
CA ARG A 170 -14.62 3.74 1.97
C ARG A 170 -13.12 3.58 2.16
N LEU A 171 -12.63 3.97 3.33
CA LEU A 171 -11.28 3.62 3.78
C LEU A 171 -11.32 2.98 5.16
N GLU A 172 -10.28 2.19 5.44
CA GLU A 172 -9.93 1.76 6.78
C GLU A 172 -8.45 2.01 7.07
N LEU A 173 -8.18 2.31 8.34
CA LEU A 173 -6.83 2.42 8.88
C LEU A 173 -6.60 1.29 9.89
N TRP A 174 -5.47 0.61 9.76
CA TRP A 174 -5.09 -0.54 10.60
C TRP A 174 -3.76 -0.30 11.27
N ARG A 175 -3.65 -0.69 12.54
CA ARG A 175 -2.38 -0.77 13.25
C ARG A 175 -1.72 -2.14 13.03
N SER A 176 -0.55 -2.34 13.64
CA SER A 176 0.29 -3.55 13.51
C SER A 176 -0.28 -4.88 14.04
N ASP A 177 -1.48 -4.90 14.61
CA ASP A 177 -2.21 -6.11 15.02
C ASP A 177 -3.50 -6.30 14.20
N LEU A 178 -3.62 -5.55 13.08
CA LEU A 178 -4.79 -5.40 12.22
C LEU A 178 -6.05 -4.84 12.91
N VAL A 179 -5.98 -4.34 14.14
CA VAL A 179 -7.12 -3.63 14.74
C VAL A 179 -7.40 -2.36 13.94
N ARG A 180 -8.68 -2.15 13.60
CA ARG A 180 -9.14 -0.94 12.92
C ARG A 180 -9.06 0.25 13.87
N THR A 181 -8.35 1.30 13.46
CA THR A 181 -8.33 2.55 14.19
C THR A 181 -9.29 3.58 13.59
N VAL A 182 -9.51 3.55 12.27
CA VAL A 182 -10.50 4.40 11.59
C VAL A 182 -11.30 3.59 10.56
N GLU A 183 -12.61 3.79 10.55
CA GLU A 183 -13.55 3.48 9.48
C GLU A 183 -14.11 4.80 8.95
N TYR A 184 -13.89 5.12 7.68
CA TYR A 184 -14.39 6.38 7.09
C TYR A 184 -15.07 6.19 5.74
N GLY A 185 -16.19 6.89 5.53
CA GLY A 185 -16.94 6.93 4.28
C GLY A 185 -18.22 6.07 4.31
N ARG A 186 -18.39 5.17 3.33
CA ARG A 186 -19.56 4.29 3.21
C ARG A 186 -19.64 3.32 4.39
N VAL A 187 -20.82 3.22 5.00
CA VAL A 187 -21.17 2.22 6.02
C VAL A 187 -22.42 1.47 5.57
N GLY A 188 -22.27 0.21 5.14
CA GLY A 188 -23.37 -0.57 4.54
C GLY A 188 -24.51 -0.90 5.50
N ALA A 189 -24.20 -1.18 6.77
CA ALA A 189 -25.18 -1.49 7.82
C ALA A 189 -24.83 -0.72 9.09
N PRO A 190 -25.24 0.55 9.21
CA PRO A 190 -24.85 1.39 10.34
C PRO A 190 -25.45 0.86 11.64
N VAL A 191 -24.59 0.47 12.58
CA VAL A 191 -24.99 0.11 13.95
C VAL A 191 -25.46 1.37 14.68
N ASN A 192 -24.67 2.43 14.59
CA ASN A 192 -24.97 3.76 15.12
C ASN A 192 -25.07 4.77 13.96
N PRO A 193 -26.28 5.21 13.58
CA PRO A 193 -26.44 6.18 12.50
C PRO A 193 -25.85 7.54 12.89
N GLY A 194 -25.37 8.29 11.90
CA GLY A 194 -24.87 9.66 12.08
C GLY A 194 -23.48 9.78 12.72
N LYS A 195 -22.71 8.69 12.80
CA LYS A 195 -21.34 8.69 13.36
C LYS A 195 -20.25 9.11 12.38
N GLN A 196 -20.51 8.95 11.09
CA GLN A 196 -19.58 9.34 10.04
C GLN A 196 -19.71 10.85 9.79
N PRO A 197 -18.61 11.64 9.80
CA PRO A 197 -18.70 13.08 9.54
C PRO A 197 -19.16 13.36 8.10
N ARG A 198 -18.81 12.46 7.17
CA ARG A 198 -19.34 12.43 5.81
C ARG A 198 -19.54 11.00 5.35
N SER A 199 -20.57 10.81 4.54
CA SER A 199 -20.78 9.58 3.78
C SER A 199 -21.25 9.97 2.38
N GLY A 200 -20.72 9.31 1.35
CA GLY A 200 -21.06 9.59 -0.05
C GLY A 200 -20.09 10.49 -0.82
N CYS A 201 -18.96 10.89 -0.22
CA CYS A 201 -17.85 11.49 -0.96
C CYS A 201 -17.05 10.40 -1.70
N THR A 202 -16.46 10.76 -2.84
CA THR A 202 -15.47 9.94 -3.53
C THR A 202 -14.09 10.21 -2.92
N LEU A 203 -13.44 9.20 -2.37
CA LEU A 203 -12.11 9.28 -1.78
C LEU A 203 -11.06 9.21 -2.90
N LEU A 204 -10.38 10.32 -3.16
CA LEU A 204 -9.46 10.49 -4.28
C LEU A 204 -8.06 9.99 -3.91
N ASP A 205 -7.57 10.40 -2.75
CA ASP A 205 -6.27 10.00 -2.25
C ASP A 205 -6.16 10.10 -0.73
N VAL A 206 -5.16 9.45 -0.16
CA VAL A 206 -4.98 9.39 1.29
C VAL A 206 -3.50 9.30 1.66
N GLY A 207 -3.13 10.00 2.73
CA GLY A 207 -1.86 9.79 3.40
C GLY A 207 -2.06 9.80 4.91
N SER A 208 -1.16 9.18 5.64
CA SER A 208 -1.21 9.12 7.10
C SER A 208 0.17 9.26 7.72
N SER A 209 0.15 9.67 8.98
CA SER A 209 1.28 9.65 9.90
C SER A 209 0.79 9.12 11.25
N SER A 210 1.71 8.97 12.20
CA SER A 210 1.34 8.64 13.58
C SER A 210 0.35 9.62 14.24
N SER A 211 0.24 10.85 13.74
CA SER A 211 -0.60 11.90 14.34
C SER A 211 -1.73 12.41 13.45
N ARG A 212 -1.71 12.15 12.14
CA ARG A 212 -2.73 12.67 11.19
C ARG A 212 -3.10 11.66 10.13
N LEU A 213 -4.38 11.62 9.78
CA LEU A 213 -4.92 10.99 8.58
C LEU A 213 -5.44 12.08 7.66
N ALA A 214 -4.83 12.27 6.50
CA ALA A 214 -5.23 13.26 5.51
C ALA A 214 -5.93 12.58 4.34
N VAL A 215 -7.17 12.99 4.07
CA VAL A 215 -8.02 12.42 3.02
C VAL A 215 -8.35 13.52 2.02
N LEU A 216 -7.99 13.28 0.77
CA LEU A 216 -8.42 14.09 -0.36
C LEU A 216 -9.71 13.47 -0.91
N GLU A 217 -10.79 14.25 -0.95
CA GLU A 217 -12.12 13.73 -1.28
C GLU A 217 -12.93 14.71 -2.12
N ARG A 218 -13.83 14.16 -2.95
CA ARG A 218 -14.80 14.91 -3.74
C ARG A 218 -16.20 14.63 -3.24
N CYS A 219 -16.84 15.63 -2.63
CA CYS A 219 -18.15 15.47 -2.01
C CYS A 219 -19.28 16.03 -2.91
N PRO A 220 -20.46 15.37 -2.95
CA PRO A 220 -21.60 15.86 -3.72
C PRO A 220 -22.02 17.28 -3.30
N GLY A 221 -22.23 18.15 -4.29
CA GLY A 221 -22.69 19.53 -4.06
C GLY A 221 -21.57 20.52 -3.72
N GLU A 222 -20.31 20.09 -3.64
CA GLU A 222 -19.16 20.97 -3.45
C GLU A 222 -18.58 21.45 -4.79
N GLU A 223 -17.99 22.65 -4.79
CA GLU A 223 -17.45 23.29 -6.00
C GLU A 223 -16.02 22.82 -6.34
N GLY A 224 -15.41 21.96 -5.52
CA GLY A 224 -14.05 21.47 -5.71
C GLY A 224 -13.70 20.31 -4.78
N ASP A 225 -12.47 19.81 -4.91
CA ASP A 225 -11.95 18.76 -4.03
C ASP A 225 -11.63 19.32 -2.64
N ARG A 226 -11.74 18.49 -1.62
CA ARG A 226 -11.57 18.84 -0.21
C ARG A 226 -10.41 18.08 0.40
N LEU A 227 -9.69 18.76 1.29
CA LEU A 227 -8.76 18.11 2.20
C LEU A 227 -9.41 18.01 3.58
N THR A 228 -9.53 16.79 4.08
CA THR A 228 -10.03 16.47 5.41
C THR A 228 -8.90 15.87 6.23
N VAL A 229 -8.63 16.42 7.41
CA VAL A 229 -7.59 15.97 8.31
C VAL A 229 -8.23 15.42 9.59
N MET A 230 -7.95 14.16 9.91
CA MET A 230 -8.56 13.40 10.99
C MET A 230 -7.52 12.85 11.98
N ASN A 231 -8.01 12.52 13.18
CA ASN A 231 -7.31 11.67 14.14
C ASN A 231 -7.15 10.25 13.56
N PRO A 232 -5.93 9.70 13.42
CA PRO A 232 -5.73 8.35 12.91
C PRO A 232 -6.08 7.26 13.95
N SER A 233 -6.37 7.64 15.20
CA SER A 233 -6.77 6.73 16.29
C SER A 233 -7.76 7.40 17.27
N PRO A 234 -8.99 7.74 16.80
CA PRO A 234 -10.06 8.22 17.67
C PRO A 234 -10.44 7.17 18.72
N LYS A 235 -11.21 7.59 19.74
CA LYS A 235 -11.65 6.67 20.80
C LYS A 235 -12.61 5.59 20.28
N ASP A 236 -13.42 5.92 19.29
CA ASP A 236 -14.31 5.00 18.59
C ASP A 236 -13.93 5.00 17.10
N ASN A 237 -13.52 3.82 16.59
CA ASN A 237 -13.09 3.70 15.20
C ASN A 237 -14.22 3.89 14.18
N GLN A 238 -15.50 3.89 14.61
CA GLN A 238 -16.66 4.14 13.75
C GLN A 238 -17.14 5.60 13.79
N GLU A 239 -16.52 6.44 14.63
CA GLU A 239 -16.79 7.87 14.77
C GLU A 239 -15.48 8.66 14.52
N PRO A 240 -15.07 8.81 13.24
CA PRO A 240 -13.87 9.58 12.91
C PRO A 240 -13.91 10.99 13.49
N GLU A 241 -12.81 11.40 14.12
CA GLU A 241 -12.66 12.73 14.72
C GLU A 241 -11.87 13.63 13.76
N GLU A 242 -12.49 14.70 13.28
CA GLU A 242 -11.84 15.67 12.39
C GLU A 242 -11.07 16.73 13.19
N TYR A 243 -9.84 17.02 12.78
CA TYR A 243 -9.13 18.22 13.21
C TYR A 243 -9.53 19.43 12.36
N GLY A 244 -9.82 19.21 11.08
CA GLY A 244 -10.33 20.24 10.20
C GLY A 244 -10.60 19.70 8.80
N SER A 245 -11.40 20.45 8.03
CA SER A 245 -11.78 20.06 6.69
C SER A 245 -12.17 21.28 5.85
N SER A 246 -11.57 21.43 4.68
CA SER A 246 -11.80 22.57 3.79
C SER A 246 -11.74 22.20 2.32
N VAL A 247 -12.59 22.82 1.51
CA VAL A 247 -12.49 22.78 0.04
C VAL A 247 -11.19 23.47 -0.38
N LEU A 248 -10.42 22.81 -1.24
CA LEU A 248 -9.14 23.29 -1.72
C LEU A 248 -9.32 24.38 -2.78
N ALA A 249 -8.63 25.49 -2.60
CA ALA A 249 -8.60 26.55 -3.60
C ALA A 249 -7.89 26.08 -4.88
N GLY A 250 -8.49 26.39 -6.04
CA GLY A 250 -7.90 26.10 -7.35
C GLY A 250 -8.00 24.64 -7.81
N VAL A 251 -8.69 23.78 -7.06
CA VAL A 251 -9.07 22.42 -7.50
C VAL A 251 -10.59 22.36 -7.66
N GLU A 252 -11.08 23.23 -8.55
CA GLU A 252 -12.51 23.39 -8.86
C GLU A 252 -13.07 22.16 -9.59
N ALA A 253 -14.40 22.04 -9.66
CA ALA A 253 -15.06 20.99 -10.42
C ALA A 253 -14.55 20.93 -11.87
N GLY A 254 -13.99 19.78 -12.26
CA GLY A 254 -13.37 19.53 -13.57
C GLY A 254 -11.85 19.66 -13.60
N VAL A 255 -11.22 20.13 -12.52
CA VAL A 255 -9.77 19.97 -12.29
C VAL A 255 -9.56 18.62 -11.61
N GLU A 256 -8.73 17.76 -12.20
CA GLU A 256 -8.52 16.40 -11.72
C GLU A 256 -7.03 16.09 -11.54
N GLY A 257 -6.75 15.09 -10.70
CA GLY A 257 -5.39 14.60 -10.48
C GLY A 257 -4.68 15.20 -9.27
N ALA A 258 -5.40 15.85 -8.35
CA ALA A 258 -4.84 16.21 -7.04
C ALA A 258 -4.51 14.94 -6.24
N ARG A 259 -3.39 14.97 -5.50
CA ARG A 259 -2.82 13.78 -4.82
C ARG A 259 -2.13 14.17 -3.54
N VAL A 260 -2.21 13.30 -2.53
CA VAL A 260 -1.41 13.45 -1.31
C VAL A 260 0.00 12.95 -1.59
N LEU A 261 0.99 13.82 -1.44
CA LEU A 261 2.40 13.46 -1.64
C LEU A 261 3.01 12.84 -0.39
N GLY A 262 2.50 13.20 0.78
CA GLY A 262 2.92 12.65 2.06
C GLY A 262 2.27 13.37 3.24
N VAL A 263 2.30 12.72 4.40
CA VAL A 263 1.91 13.29 5.69
C VAL A 263 3.04 13.04 6.68
N SER A 264 3.59 14.09 7.27
CA SER A 264 4.67 14.01 8.25
C SER A 264 4.32 14.84 9.46
N GLY A 265 4.22 14.18 10.62
CA GLY A 265 3.71 14.81 11.84
C GLY A 265 2.34 15.44 11.56
N GLU A 266 2.28 16.77 11.65
CA GLU A 266 1.06 17.55 11.40
C GLU A 266 1.03 18.20 10.01
N THR A 267 2.04 18.01 9.17
CA THR A 267 2.10 18.62 7.83
C THR A 267 1.64 17.64 6.76
N THR A 268 0.80 18.12 5.85
CA THR A 268 0.37 17.38 4.65
C THR A 268 0.86 18.09 3.40
N ALA A 269 1.55 17.38 2.51
CA ALA A 269 1.86 17.88 1.18
C ALA A 269 0.88 17.33 0.16
N VAL A 270 0.30 18.21 -0.66
CA VAL A 270 -0.67 17.85 -1.69
C VAL A 270 -0.20 18.42 -3.02
N TYR A 271 -0.16 17.59 -4.06
CA TYR A 271 -0.08 18.07 -5.43
C TYR A 271 -1.44 18.64 -5.84
N LEU A 272 -1.42 19.90 -6.27
CA LEU A 272 -2.57 20.64 -6.76
C LEU A 272 -2.36 20.85 -8.28
N PRO A 273 -3.21 20.24 -9.13
CA PRO A 273 -3.13 20.42 -10.57
C PRO A 273 -3.37 21.88 -10.98
N GLY A 274 -2.91 22.22 -12.17
CA GLY A 274 -3.18 23.54 -12.74
C GLY A 274 -4.67 23.73 -13.03
N GLY A 275 -5.24 24.83 -12.53
CA GLY A 275 -6.59 25.27 -12.85
C GLY A 275 -6.63 26.25 -14.01
N LYS A 276 -7.77 26.94 -14.19
CA LYS A 276 -7.94 27.96 -15.25
C LYS A 276 -7.00 29.16 -15.08
N SER A 277 -6.65 29.50 -13.85
CA SER A 277 -5.90 30.70 -13.47
C SER A 277 -4.61 30.41 -12.68
N THR A 278 -4.35 29.14 -12.38
CA THR A 278 -3.20 28.70 -11.56
C THR A 278 -2.44 27.58 -12.26
N GLY A 279 -1.11 27.58 -12.14
CA GLY A 279 -0.27 26.48 -12.62
C GLY A 279 -0.24 25.30 -11.65
N PRO A 280 0.34 24.15 -12.07
CA PRO A 280 0.57 23.02 -11.18
C PRO A 280 1.48 23.43 -10.01
N ARG A 281 1.20 22.93 -8.81
CA ARG A 281 1.92 23.33 -7.59
C ARG A 281 1.85 22.28 -6.50
N ILE A 282 2.73 22.39 -5.51
CA ILE A 282 2.68 21.62 -4.27
C ILE A 282 2.17 22.56 -3.17
N GLY A 283 1.04 22.22 -2.56
CA GLY A 283 0.53 22.90 -1.38
C GLY A 283 0.94 22.17 -0.10
N LEU A 284 1.40 22.91 0.90
CA LEU A 284 1.60 22.40 2.26
C LEU A 284 0.47 22.88 3.16
N PHE A 285 -0.06 21.95 3.94
CA PHE A 285 -1.19 22.17 4.83
C PHE A 285 -0.81 21.77 6.26
N ASP A 286 -1.35 22.51 7.23
CA ASP A 286 -1.12 22.25 8.66
C ASP A 286 -1.98 21.09 9.19
N GLY A 287 -1.89 20.84 10.50
CA GLY A 287 -2.57 19.73 11.18
C GLY A 287 -4.09 19.84 11.23
N THR A 288 -4.66 20.92 10.70
CA THR A 288 -6.09 21.17 10.55
C THR A 288 -6.52 21.30 9.09
N GLY A 289 -5.60 21.12 8.14
CA GLY A 289 -5.88 21.20 6.72
C GLY A 289 -5.88 22.63 6.15
N ASN A 290 -5.37 23.62 6.89
CA ASN A 290 -5.24 24.98 6.36
C ASN A 290 -3.94 25.11 5.55
N ALA A 291 -4.01 25.82 4.42
CA ALA A 291 -2.85 26.06 3.58
C ALA A 291 -1.82 26.95 4.30
N VAL A 292 -0.56 26.52 4.31
CA VAL A 292 0.58 27.21 4.94
C VAL A 292 1.47 27.85 3.88
N SER A 293 1.78 27.10 2.82
CA SER A 293 2.66 27.55 1.74
C SER A 293 2.36 26.79 0.44
N GLU A 294 2.67 27.41 -0.70
CA GLU A 294 2.57 26.77 -2.01
C GLU A 294 3.88 26.95 -2.80
N TYR A 295 4.23 25.93 -3.58
CA TYR A 295 5.42 25.91 -4.43
C TYR A 295 5.01 25.58 -5.86
N SER A 296 5.20 26.52 -6.79
CA SER A 296 4.89 26.30 -8.21
C SER A 296 5.79 25.24 -8.82
N LEU A 297 5.21 24.39 -9.67
CA LEU A 297 5.93 23.44 -10.50
C LEU A 297 6.15 24.02 -11.89
N THR A 298 7.30 23.68 -12.49
CA THR A 298 7.67 24.12 -13.84
C THR A 298 7.19 23.17 -14.93
N SER A 299 6.99 21.90 -14.58
CA SER A 299 6.62 20.83 -15.51
C SER A 299 5.19 20.35 -15.22
N ALA A 300 4.51 19.89 -16.26
CA ALA A 300 3.25 19.16 -16.09
C ALA A 300 3.51 17.82 -15.39
N VAL A 301 2.50 17.31 -14.69
CA VAL A 301 2.57 16.03 -13.98
C VAL A 301 1.71 15.02 -14.73
N GLY A 302 2.29 13.86 -15.03
CA GLY A 302 1.59 12.74 -15.65
C GLY A 302 0.61 12.05 -14.69
N PRO A 303 -0.40 11.36 -15.22
CA PRO A 303 -1.41 10.66 -14.41
C PRO A 303 -0.85 9.48 -13.61
N ASP A 304 0.32 8.97 -13.98
CA ASP A 304 0.94 7.81 -13.34
C ASP A 304 2.06 8.22 -12.36
N SER A 305 2.06 9.46 -11.87
CA SER A 305 3.07 9.96 -10.93
C SER A 305 3.14 9.09 -9.68
N VAL A 306 4.35 8.80 -9.18
CA VAL A 306 4.57 7.90 -8.04
C VAL A 306 5.38 8.58 -6.95
N THR A 307 4.97 8.40 -5.70
CA THR A 307 5.73 8.81 -4.52
C THR A 307 6.46 7.63 -3.90
N ALA A 308 7.63 7.89 -3.34
CA ALA A 308 8.35 6.98 -2.46
C ALA A 308 8.85 7.77 -1.24
N ALA A 309 8.98 7.08 -0.10
CA ALA A 309 9.42 7.69 1.14
C ALA A 309 10.57 6.92 1.76
N SER A 310 11.45 7.66 2.42
CA SER A 310 12.52 7.17 3.27
C SER A 310 12.50 7.92 4.59
N SER A 311 13.38 7.54 5.53
CA SER A 311 13.56 8.28 6.78
C SER A 311 14.10 9.71 6.59
N SER A 312 14.71 10.00 5.43
CA SER A 312 15.35 11.30 5.16
C SER A 312 14.58 12.20 4.19
N VAL A 313 13.94 11.61 3.17
CA VAL A 313 13.26 12.35 2.10
C VAL A 313 12.00 11.64 1.63
N VAL A 314 11.07 12.41 1.08
CA VAL A 314 10.00 11.92 0.20
C VAL A 314 10.38 12.31 -1.23
N THR A 315 10.30 11.38 -2.16
CA THR A 315 10.60 11.59 -3.58
C THR A 315 9.36 11.36 -4.41
N TRP A 316 9.06 12.29 -5.31
CA TRP A 316 7.89 12.23 -6.16
C TRP A 316 8.27 12.31 -7.63
N TRP A 317 8.09 11.21 -8.35
CA TRP A 317 8.26 11.16 -9.78
C TRP A 317 7.01 11.69 -10.47
N THR A 318 7.18 12.75 -11.25
CA THR A 318 6.09 13.49 -11.90
C THR A 318 5.69 12.89 -13.25
N GLY A 319 6.36 11.86 -13.73
CA GLY A 319 6.24 11.34 -15.10
C GLY A 319 7.50 11.56 -15.95
N SER A 320 8.35 12.53 -15.56
CA SER A 320 9.62 12.81 -16.23
C SER A 320 10.73 13.23 -15.29
N ASP A 321 10.36 13.90 -14.19
CA ASP A 321 11.29 14.48 -13.24
C ASP A 321 11.01 13.86 -11.86
N VAL A 322 12.01 13.80 -10.99
CA VAL A 322 11.80 13.52 -9.57
C VAL A 322 11.94 14.82 -8.78
N VAL A 323 10.93 15.12 -7.96
CA VAL A 323 10.93 16.22 -6.99
C VAL A 323 11.21 15.63 -5.61
N THR A 324 12.20 16.17 -4.92
CA THR A 324 12.56 15.73 -3.57
C THR A 324 11.99 16.69 -2.54
N LEU A 325 11.34 16.15 -1.51
CA LEU A 325 10.77 16.86 -0.37
C LEU A 325 11.51 16.43 0.91
N GLY A 326 11.67 17.32 1.87
CA GLY A 326 12.20 16.94 3.18
C GLY A 326 11.24 15.99 3.89
N ALA A 327 11.72 14.89 4.50
CA ALA A 327 10.81 13.95 5.15
C ALA A 327 10.04 14.57 6.33
N ALA A 328 10.65 15.51 7.06
CA ALA A 328 10.05 16.11 8.25
C ALA A 328 9.02 17.21 7.93
N ASP A 329 9.37 18.14 7.06
CA ASP A 329 8.56 19.34 6.75
C ASP A 329 7.82 19.26 5.41
N LEU A 330 8.10 18.24 4.60
CA LEU A 330 7.59 18.05 3.24
C LEU A 330 7.85 19.23 2.31
N ALA A 331 8.76 20.14 2.66
CA ALA A 331 9.10 21.26 1.80
C ALA A 331 9.93 20.77 0.60
N PRO A 332 9.60 21.17 -0.65
CA PRO A 332 10.42 20.86 -1.82
C PRO A 332 11.85 21.36 -1.65
N ARG A 333 12.83 20.54 -2.05
CA ARG A 333 14.26 20.83 -1.91
C ARG A 333 14.92 21.10 -3.25
N TRP A 334 14.82 20.13 -4.15
CA TRP A 334 15.40 20.16 -5.48
C TRP A 334 14.66 19.19 -6.39
N SER A 335 14.85 19.33 -7.70
CA SER A 335 14.31 18.40 -8.70
C SER A 335 15.42 17.88 -9.61
N PHE A 336 15.20 16.69 -10.17
CA PHE A 336 16.13 16.06 -11.09
C PHE A 336 15.37 15.55 -12.33
N PRO A 337 15.71 16.03 -13.54
CA PRO A 337 14.98 15.69 -14.76
C PRO A 337 15.47 14.36 -15.37
N GLY A 338 14.64 13.78 -16.24
CA GLY A 338 14.98 12.55 -16.99
C GLY A 338 15.01 11.30 -16.10
N ALA A 339 14.18 11.30 -15.05
CA ALA A 339 13.98 10.18 -14.16
C ALA A 339 12.90 9.24 -14.73
N LEU A 340 13.08 7.95 -14.51
CA LEU A 340 12.10 6.90 -14.86
C LEU A 340 11.28 6.44 -13.64
N GLY A 341 11.52 7.01 -12.46
CA GLY A 341 10.77 6.71 -11.25
C GLY A 341 11.28 7.47 -10.03
N PRO A 342 10.71 7.25 -8.83
CA PRO A 342 10.99 8.06 -7.66
C PRO A 342 12.36 7.79 -7.02
N GLY A 343 12.94 6.61 -7.28
CA GLY A 343 14.23 6.20 -6.73
C GLY A 343 14.17 5.76 -5.27
N ALA A 344 15.35 5.39 -4.73
CA ALA A 344 15.51 4.91 -3.37
C ALA A 344 16.82 5.39 -2.74
N VAL A 345 16.84 5.57 -1.42
CA VAL A 345 18.03 6.03 -0.71
C VAL A 345 18.93 4.85 -0.35
N MET A 346 20.22 4.94 -0.69
CA MET A 346 21.27 3.99 -0.30
C MET A 346 22.51 4.77 0.14
N ALA A 347 23.06 4.45 1.32
CA ALA A 347 24.32 5.01 1.81
C ALA A 347 24.41 6.56 1.70
N GLY A 348 23.31 7.27 2.01
CA GLY A 348 23.24 8.73 1.96
C GLY A 348 23.13 9.35 0.57
N SER A 349 22.95 8.54 -0.48
CA SER A 349 22.70 8.98 -1.86
C SER A 349 21.30 8.57 -2.31
N LEU A 350 20.70 9.33 -3.23
CA LEU A 350 19.47 8.93 -3.91
C LEU A 350 19.81 8.21 -5.21
N LEU A 351 19.34 6.97 -5.36
CA LEU A 351 19.48 6.15 -6.56
C LEU A 351 18.22 6.30 -7.39
N VAL A 352 18.31 6.99 -8.52
CA VAL A 352 17.18 7.29 -9.40
C VAL A 352 17.33 6.52 -10.72
N PRO A 353 16.36 5.68 -11.11
CA PRO A 353 16.35 5.06 -12.43
C PRO A 353 16.33 6.11 -13.55
N VAL A 354 17.19 5.94 -14.55
CA VAL A 354 17.31 6.77 -15.77
C VAL A 354 17.53 5.88 -16.98
N ASP A 355 17.37 6.38 -18.21
CA ASP A 355 17.43 5.59 -19.46
C ASP A 355 18.62 4.63 -19.55
N ASN A 356 19.83 5.10 -19.20
CA ASN A 356 21.08 4.33 -19.34
C ASN A 356 21.59 3.74 -18.02
N GLY A 357 20.76 3.67 -16.98
CA GLY A 357 21.15 3.05 -15.72
C GLY A 357 20.49 3.63 -14.48
N ILE A 358 21.26 3.82 -13.41
CA ILE A 358 20.83 4.44 -12.16
C ILE A 358 21.70 5.65 -11.88
N ALA A 359 21.10 6.83 -11.83
CA ALA A 359 21.79 8.04 -11.41
C ALA A 359 21.94 8.03 -9.89
N VAL A 360 23.18 8.18 -9.42
CA VAL A 360 23.52 8.36 -8.01
C VAL A 360 23.59 9.85 -7.75
N LEU A 361 22.66 10.35 -6.97
CA LEU A 361 22.53 11.78 -6.66
C LEU A 361 22.94 12.06 -5.23
N ASP A 362 23.61 13.19 -5.01
CA ASP A 362 23.77 13.76 -3.69
C ASP A 362 22.39 14.07 -3.10
N LEU A 363 22.08 13.48 -1.94
CA LEU A 363 20.74 13.55 -1.36
C LEU A 363 20.34 14.98 -0.95
N SER A 364 21.31 15.84 -0.66
CA SER A 364 21.06 17.20 -0.17
C SER A 364 20.86 18.21 -1.29
N THR A 365 21.56 18.04 -2.41
CA THR A 365 21.62 19.01 -3.52
C THR A 365 20.96 18.53 -4.81
N GLY A 366 20.76 17.22 -4.97
CA GLY A 366 20.32 16.62 -6.23
C GLY A 366 21.41 16.55 -7.30
N ALA A 367 22.65 16.94 -6.98
CA ALA A 367 23.77 16.89 -7.91
C ALA A 367 24.08 15.44 -8.30
N ARG A 368 24.17 15.17 -9.60
CA ARG A 368 24.56 13.84 -10.10
C ARG A 368 26.03 13.59 -9.80
N LEU A 369 26.30 12.58 -8.97
CA LEU A 369 27.66 12.15 -8.62
C LEU A 369 28.22 11.22 -9.69
N ARG A 370 27.43 10.23 -10.10
CA ARG A 370 27.75 9.28 -11.18
C ARG A 370 26.47 8.60 -11.70
N THR A 371 26.63 7.80 -12.74
CA THR A 371 25.59 6.88 -13.22
C THR A 371 26.17 5.46 -13.20
N ILE A 372 25.44 4.53 -12.59
CA ILE A 372 25.76 3.10 -12.63
C ILE A 372 25.03 2.51 -13.83
N PRO A 373 25.72 1.92 -14.83
CA PRO A 373 25.06 1.30 -15.97
C PRO A 373 24.15 0.15 -15.51
N VAL A 374 22.93 0.11 -16.04
CA VAL A 374 21.99 -1.00 -15.88
C VAL A 374 21.26 -1.17 -17.20
N GLU A 375 21.37 -2.35 -17.79
CA GLU A 375 20.62 -2.70 -19.00
C GLU A 375 19.17 -3.00 -18.65
N ARG A 376 18.24 -2.45 -19.43
CA ARG A 376 16.80 -2.66 -19.27
C ARG A 376 16.17 -2.93 -20.62
N ASP A 377 15.23 -3.85 -20.64
CA ASP A 377 14.28 -3.94 -21.74
C ASP A 377 13.44 -2.64 -21.77
N PRO A 378 13.10 -2.12 -22.96
CA PRO A 378 12.15 -1.02 -23.08
C PRO A 378 10.84 -1.41 -22.41
N GLY A 379 10.46 -0.67 -21.37
CA GLY A 379 9.25 -0.89 -20.60
C GLY A 379 8.28 0.28 -20.70
N THR A 380 7.03 0.02 -20.35
CA THR A 380 6.00 1.06 -20.16
C THR A 380 5.74 1.24 -18.68
N GLY A 381 5.71 2.49 -18.20
CA GLY A 381 5.40 2.83 -16.82
C GLY A 381 6.64 3.15 -15.97
N PRO A 382 6.42 3.57 -14.71
CA PRO A 382 7.49 3.93 -13.78
C PRO A 382 8.32 2.72 -13.36
N ILE A 383 9.60 2.98 -13.09
CA ILE A 383 10.50 2.05 -12.39
C ILE A 383 10.59 2.48 -10.93
N THR A 384 9.89 1.76 -10.07
CA THR A 384 9.98 1.99 -8.62
C THR A 384 11.09 1.15 -8.04
N THR A 385 11.79 1.69 -7.03
CA THR A 385 13.03 1.11 -6.53
C THR A 385 12.95 0.94 -5.02
N ALA A 386 13.55 -0.12 -4.50
CA ALA A 386 13.83 -0.29 -3.07
C ALA A 386 15.28 -0.73 -2.87
N VAL A 387 15.75 -0.58 -1.64
CA VAL A 387 17.10 -0.97 -1.23
C VAL A 387 17.00 -2.02 -0.12
N ALA A 388 17.68 -3.14 -0.30
CA ALA A 388 17.74 -4.23 0.67
C ALA A 388 19.20 -4.57 0.99
N GLY A 389 19.77 -3.84 1.95
CA GLY A 389 21.20 -3.90 2.23
C GLY A 389 22.01 -3.30 1.08
N ASP A 390 22.88 -4.09 0.45
CA ASP A 390 23.65 -3.70 -0.74
C ASP A 390 22.93 -3.99 -2.07
N LEU A 391 21.72 -4.53 -2.02
CA LEU A 391 20.91 -4.82 -3.21
C LEU A 391 20.04 -3.63 -3.60
N VAL A 392 19.87 -3.44 -4.91
CA VAL A 392 18.89 -2.53 -5.51
C VAL A 392 17.81 -3.38 -6.17
N ILE A 393 16.56 -3.15 -5.81
CA ILE A 393 15.42 -3.90 -6.35
C ILE A 393 14.60 -2.95 -7.20
N GLU A 394 14.33 -3.30 -8.45
CA GLU A 394 13.47 -2.54 -9.34
C GLU A 394 12.18 -3.30 -9.61
N GLN A 395 11.04 -2.65 -9.43
CA GLN A 395 9.75 -3.10 -9.95
C GLN A 395 9.53 -2.40 -11.29
N ARG A 396 9.31 -3.19 -12.33
CA ARG A 396 9.20 -2.79 -13.74
C ARG A 396 7.93 -3.40 -14.30
N GLY A 397 6.81 -2.68 -14.21
CA GLY A 397 5.51 -3.24 -14.55
C GLY A 397 5.16 -4.41 -13.64
N ASP A 398 5.01 -5.61 -14.21
CA ASP A 398 4.65 -6.84 -13.52
C ASP A 398 5.84 -7.72 -13.09
N ARG A 399 7.07 -7.23 -13.26
CA ARG A 399 8.30 -7.94 -12.88
C ARG A 399 9.08 -7.20 -11.82
N ILE A 400 9.73 -7.96 -10.95
CA ILE A 400 10.85 -7.46 -10.14
C ILE A 400 12.18 -7.95 -10.71
N THR A 401 13.19 -7.08 -10.63
CA THR A 401 14.59 -7.39 -10.93
C THR A 401 15.42 -7.01 -9.72
N VAL A 402 16.23 -7.94 -9.21
CA VAL A 402 17.19 -7.67 -8.13
C VAL A 402 18.59 -7.49 -8.71
N LEU A 403 19.26 -6.42 -8.32
CA LEU A 403 20.58 -6.00 -8.77
C LEU A 403 21.56 -5.95 -7.59
N ARG A 404 22.84 -6.24 -7.84
CA ARG A 404 23.91 -6.12 -6.83
C ARG A 404 25.21 -5.55 -7.39
#